data_AF-A0A9X3B6P7-F1
#
_entry.id   AF-A0A9X3B6P7-F1
#
_cell.length_a   1.000
_cell.length_b   1.000
_cell.length_c   1.000
_cell.angle_alpha   90.00
_cell.angle_beta   90.00
_cell.angle_gamma   90.00
#
_symmetry.space_group_name_H-M   'P 1'
#
loop_
_entity.id
_entity.type
_entity.pdbx_description
1 polymer ?
#
loop_
_entity_poly.entity_id
_entity_poly.type
_entity_poly.pdbx_seq_one_letter_code
_entity_poly.pdbx_strand_id
1 'polypeptide(L)'
;MALHALVWGIVSGLVLMLGPWWLTSAVSLSGAALVGYWWRGQRRWELRECLDGEHATWQWREVSQQWQNAMPRPLRIGAWLIGLRIGRRVIWLWPDSASPTSRRLLRIRLLEAMPLGRH
;
A
#
# COMPACT_ATOMS: atom_id res chain seq x y z
N MET A 1 -0.49 -11.70 -14.80
CA MET A 1 0.17 -12.03 -13.51
C MET A 1 0.85 -13.41 -13.54
N ALA A 2 0.14 -14.50 -13.85
CA ALA A 2 0.72 -15.86 -13.86
C ALA A 2 1.89 -16.05 -14.83
N LEU A 3 1.82 -15.50 -16.05
CA LEU A 3 2.88 -15.62 -17.05
C LEU A 3 4.19 -14.94 -16.60
N HIS A 4 4.10 -13.77 -15.97
CA HIS A 4 5.28 -13.05 -15.49
C HIS A 4 5.95 -13.78 -14.33
N ALA A 5 5.18 -14.39 -13.42
CA ALA A 5 5.72 -15.18 -12.31
C ALA A 5 6.46 -16.43 -12.80
N LEU A 6 5.92 -17.08 -13.84
CA LEU A 6 6.48 -18.30 -14.42
C LEU A 6 7.79 -18.02 -15.17
N VAL A 7 7.84 -16.93 -15.95
CA VAL A 7 9.08 -16.46 -16.60
C VAL A 7 10.14 -16.08 -15.57
N TRP A 8 9.75 -15.38 -14.49
CA TRP A 8 10.70 -15.01 -13.43
C TRP A 8 11.29 -16.24 -12.72
N GLY A 9 10.47 -17.25 -12.45
CA GLY A 9 10.90 -18.50 -11.83
C GLY A 9 11.91 -19.28 -12.70
N ILE A 10 11.65 -19.39 -14.00
CA ILE A 10 12.53 -20.09 -14.94
C ILE A 10 13.88 -19.38 -15.06
N VAL A 11 13.86 -18.05 -15.25
CA VAL A 11 15.09 -17.25 -15.38
C VAL A 11 15.91 -17.30 -14.09
N SER A 12 15.26 -17.18 -12.93
CA SER A 12 15.94 -17.24 -11.63
C SER A 12 16.55 -18.62 -11.37
N GLY A 13 15.83 -19.69 -11.70
CA GLY A 13 16.32 -21.06 -11.59
C GLY A 13 17.54 -21.32 -12.48
N LEU A 14 17.52 -20.85 -13.73
CA LEU A 14 18.65 -20.99 -14.65
C LEU A 14 19.89 -20.22 -14.16
N VAL A 15 19.71 -18.99 -13.67
CA VAL A 15 20.81 -18.17 -13.14
C VAL A 15 21.40 -18.78 -11.86
N LEU A 16 20.56 -19.35 -10.98
CA LEU A 16 21.04 -20.03 -9.76
C LEU A 16 21.79 -21.33 -10.06
N MET A 17 21.48 -21.99 -11.17
CA MET A 17 22.03 -23.31 -11.52
C MET A 17 23.27 -23.26 -12.43
N LEU A 18 23.37 -22.24 -13.29
CA LEU A 18 24.44 -22.11 -14.31
C LEU A 18 25.21 -20.79 -14.22
N GLY A 19 24.72 -19.84 -13.42
CA GLY A 19 25.26 -18.50 -13.36
C GLY A 19 26.46 -18.40 -12.42
N PRO A 20 27.46 -17.56 -12.75
CA PRO A 20 28.56 -17.27 -11.84
C PRO A 20 28.04 -16.60 -10.55
N TRP A 21 28.73 -16.83 -9.43
CA TRP A 21 28.29 -16.50 -8.06
C TRP A 21 27.86 -15.04 -7.79
N TRP A 22 28.30 -14.09 -8.61
CA TRP A 22 27.88 -12.69 -8.54
C TRP A 22 26.46 -12.47 -9.09
N LEU A 23 26.08 -13.24 -10.11
CA LEU A 23 24.75 -13.22 -10.72
C LEU A 23 23.70 -13.87 -9.80
N THR A 24 24.07 -14.96 -9.12
CA THR A 24 23.21 -15.58 -8.10
C THR A 24 22.97 -14.63 -6.93
N SER A 25 24.01 -13.94 -6.46
CA SER A 25 23.91 -12.92 -5.41
C SER A 25 22.98 -11.77 -5.80
N ALA A 26 23.06 -11.28 -7.05
CA ALA A 26 22.20 -10.21 -7.55
C ALA A 26 20.72 -10.65 -7.65
N VAL A 27 20.45 -11.87 -8.14
CA VAL A 27 19.09 -12.43 -8.20
C VAL A 27 18.53 -12.65 -6.80
N SER A 28 19.30 -13.22 -5.87
CA SER A 28 18.89 -13.42 -4.49
C SER A 28 18.61 -12.09 -3.78
N LEU A 29 19.44 -11.06 -3.98
CA LEU A 29 19.23 -9.74 -3.38
C LEU A 29 17.97 -9.07 -3.95
N SER A 30 17.76 -9.18 -5.27
CA SER A 30 16.57 -8.64 -5.94
C SER A 30 15.30 -9.38 -5.50
N GLY A 31 15.36 -10.70 -5.37
CA GLY A 31 14.29 -11.53 -4.84
C GLY A 31 13.97 -11.19 -3.38
N ALA A 32 15.00 -11.04 -2.54
CA ALA A 32 14.83 -10.63 -1.14
C ALA A 32 14.24 -9.22 -1.02
N ALA A 33 14.64 -8.28 -1.89
CA ALA A 33 14.05 -6.95 -1.94
C ALA A 33 12.59 -6.97 -2.36
N LEU A 34 12.23 -7.77 -3.37
CA LEU A 34 10.86 -7.93 -3.84
C LEU A 34 9.97 -8.60 -2.78
N VAL A 35 10.45 -9.67 -2.16
CA VAL A 35 9.77 -10.35 -1.05
C VAL A 35 9.65 -9.42 0.16
N GLY A 36 10.70 -8.67 0.49
CA GLY A 36 10.67 -7.69 1.58
C GLY A 36 9.70 -6.53 1.31
N TYR A 37 9.61 -6.07 0.06
CA TYR A 37 8.63 -5.07 -0.36
C TYR A 37 7.21 -5.62 -0.31
N TRP A 38 7.00 -6.83 -0.82
CA TRP A 38 5.70 -7.51 -0.78
C TRP A 38 5.27 -7.82 0.66
N TRP A 39 6.17 -8.28 1.51
CA TRP A 39 5.91 -8.52 2.94
C TRP A 39 5.59 -7.22 3.67
N ARG A 40 6.31 -6.13 3.40
CA ARG A 40 5.96 -4.81 3.95
C ARG A 40 4.59 -4.32 3.47
N GLY A 41 4.19 -4.65 2.23
CA GLY A 41 2.84 -4.40 1.72
C GLY A 41 1.76 -5.33 2.31
N GLN A 42 2.14 -6.53 2.73
CA GLN A 42 1.30 -7.52 3.41
C GLN A 42 1.04 -7.21 4.89
N ARG A 43 1.65 -6.16 5.45
CA ARG A 43 1.21 -5.60 6.75
C ARG A 43 -0.20 -5.07 6.58
N ARG A 44 -1.18 -5.96 6.77
CA ARG A 44 -2.59 -5.65 6.67
C ARG A 44 -2.91 -4.55 7.66
N TRP A 45 -3.35 -3.42 7.11
CA TRP A 45 -3.83 -2.29 7.85
C TRP A 45 -5.25 -2.00 7.40
N GLU A 46 -6.05 -1.45 8.29
CA GLU A 46 -7.43 -1.10 8.02
C GLU A 46 -7.67 0.33 8.48
N LEU A 47 -8.33 1.09 7.62
CA LEU A 47 -8.77 2.45 7.89
C LEU A 47 -10.30 2.44 7.85
N ARG A 48 -10.93 2.94 8.92
CA ARG A 48 -12.38 3.13 8.98
C ARG A 48 -12.70 4.55 9.39
N GLU A 49 -13.82 5.04 8.89
CA GLU A 49 -14.48 6.22 9.41
C GLU A 49 -15.44 5.74 10.53
N CYS A 50 -15.35 6.34 11.71
CA CYS A 50 -16.21 6.07 12.86
C CYS A 50 -16.95 7.36 13.19
N LEU A 51 -18.28 7.31 13.16
CA LEU A 51 -19.14 8.42 13.55
C LEU A 51 -19.27 8.40 15.07
N ASP A 52 -18.72 9.42 15.73
CA ASP A 52 -18.88 9.64 17.16
C ASP A 52 -19.79 10.85 17.37
N GLY A 53 -21.09 10.57 17.48
CA GLY A 53 -22.14 11.60 17.45
C GLY A 53 -22.17 12.33 16.11
N GLU A 54 -22.04 13.66 16.14
CA GLU A 54 -21.99 14.50 14.93
C GLU A 54 -20.61 14.54 14.25
N HIS A 55 -19.56 14.02 14.90
CA HIS A 55 -18.20 14.11 14.38
C HIS A 55 -17.76 12.80 13.73
N ALA A 56 -17.37 12.87 12.45
CA ALA A 56 -16.69 11.77 11.78
C ALA A 56 -15.22 11.74 12.21
N THR A 57 -14.83 10.69 12.93
CA THR A 57 -13.43 10.44 13.34
C THR A 57 -12.84 9.31 12.51
N TRP A 58 -11.59 9.46 12.10
CA TRP A 58 -10.89 8.41 11.38
C TRP A 58 -10.16 7.51 12.37
N GLN A 59 -10.33 6.20 12.21
CA GLN A 59 -9.65 5.20 13.02
C GLN A 59 -8.82 4.31 12.12
N TRP A 60 -7.61 4.03 12.57
CA TRP A 60 -6.66 3.17 11.90
C TRP A 60 -6.23 2.04 12.82
N ARG A 61 -6.07 0.84 12.27
CA ARG A 61 -5.39 -0.26 12.93
C ARG A 61 -4.45 -0.98 11.97
N GLU A 62 -3.39 -1.54 12.54
CA GLU A 62 -2.72 -2.70 11.95
C GLU A 62 -3.48 -3.95 12.42
N VAL A 63 -3.52 -5.04 11.65
CA VAL A 63 -4.36 -6.24 11.97
C VAL A 63 -4.15 -6.77 13.39
N SER A 64 -2.98 -6.55 13.99
CA SER A 64 -2.63 -6.99 15.34
C SER A 64 -2.73 -5.90 16.41
N GLN A 65 -3.17 -4.69 16.07
CA GLN A 65 -3.27 -3.55 16.99
C GLN A 65 -4.71 -3.11 17.23
N GLN A 66 -4.93 -2.46 18.37
CA GLN A 66 -6.19 -1.79 18.66
C GLN A 66 -6.41 -0.60 17.72
N TRP A 67 -7.68 -0.29 17.47
CA TRP A 67 -8.08 0.90 16.71
C TRP A 67 -7.59 2.15 17.42
N GLN A 68 -6.86 2.98 16.69
CA GLN A 68 -6.34 4.25 17.16
C GLN A 68 -6.93 5.37 16.33
N ASN A 69 -7.28 6.48 17.00
CA ASN A 69 -7.72 7.69 16.32
C ASN A 69 -6.56 8.23 15.48
N ALA A 70 -6.85 8.50 14.21
CA ALA A 70 -5.90 8.93 13.22
C ALA A 70 -6.46 10.12 12.46
N MET A 71 -5.60 11.05 12.05
CA MET A 71 -5.97 12.09 11.09
C MET A 71 -5.27 11.79 9.76
N PRO A 72 -5.94 11.11 8.81
CA PRO A 72 -5.38 10.88 7.49
C PRO A 72 -5.27 12.21 6.74
N ARG A 73 -4.06 12.52 6.27
CA ARG A 73 -3.82 13.69 5.40
C ARG A 73 -3.59 13.22 3.97
N PRO A 74 -4.37 13.69 2.98
CA PRO A 74 -4.10 13.37 1.60
C PRO A 74 -2.76 13.99 1.17
N LEU A 75 -1.85 13.18 0.66
CA LEU A 75 -0.59 13.63 0.03
C LEU A 75 -0.78 13.79 -1.48
N ARG A 76 -1.46 12.82 -2.10
CA ARG A 76 -1.72 12.80 -3.54
C ARG A 76 -2.97 11.99 -3.82
N ILE A 77 -3.87 12.52 -4.63
CA ILE A 77 -5.06 11.81 -5.08
C ILE A 77 -4.93 11.64 -6.59
N GLY A 78 -4.44 10.50 -7.03
CA GLY A 78 -4.38 10.12 -8.44
C GLY A 78 -5.60 9.29 -8.86
N ALA A 79 -5.79 9.15 -10.17
CA ALA A 79 -6.84 8.30 -10.74
C ALA A 79 -6.71 6.84 -10.29
N TRP A 80 -5.48 6.34 -10.17
CA TRP A 80 -5.16 4.95 -9.84
C TRP A 80 -4.49 4.75 -8.48
N LEU A 81 -3.83 5.79 -7.96
CA LEU A 81 -3.01 5.71 -6.75
C LEU A 81 -3.36 6.85 -5.80
N ILE A 82 -3.69 6.52 -4.56
CA ILE A 82 -3.98 7.52 -3.52
C ILE A 82 -2.90 7.42 -2.44
N GLY A 83 -2.11 8.48 -2.29
CA GLY A 83 -1.14 8.63 -1.23
C GLY A 83 -1.76 9.28 0.00
N LEU A 84 -1.70 8.60 1.13
CA LEU A 84 -2.19 9.06 2.43
C LEU A 84 -1.07 9.12 3.45
N ARG A 85 -1.06 10.17 4.26
CA ARG A 85 -0.21 10.26 5.45
C ARG A 85 -1.03 10.02 6.69
N ILE A 86 -0.66 9.01 7.46
CA ILE A 86 -1.27 8.72 8.77
C ILE A 86 -0.16 8.88 9.82
N GLY A 87 -0.22 9.97 10.58
CA GLY A 87 0.85 10.35 11.51
C GLY A 87 2.18 10.56 10.79
N ARG A 88 3.16 9.69 11.08
CA ARG A 88 4.50 9.67 10.45
C ARG A 88 4.62 8.74 9.25
N ARG A 89 3.58 7.95 8.95
CA ARG A 89 3.62 6.93 7.89
C ARG A 89 2.97 7.43 6.61
N VAL A 90 3.57 7.10 5.49
CA VAL A 90 3.00 7.29 4.15
C VAL A 90 2.51 5.96 3.63
N ILE A 91 1.26 5.91 3.23
CA ILE A 91 0.56 4.74 2.74
C ILE A 91 0.11 5.01 1.31
N TRP A 92 0.36 4.05 0.43
CA TRP A 92 -0.10 4.08 -0.94
C TRP A 92 -1.23 3.08 -1.11
N LEU A 93 -2.41 3.61 -1.43
CA LEU A 93 -3.58 2.83 -1.80
C LEU A 93 -3.52 2.50 -3.28
N TRP A 94 -3.45 1.21 -3.57
CA TRP A 94 -3.53 0.63 -4.89
C TRP A 94 -5.01 0.38 -5.28
N PRO A 95 -5.32 0.24 -6.56
CA PRO A 95 -6.70 0.09 -7.03
C PRO A 95 -7.41 -1.17 -6.48
N ASP A 96 -6.65 -2.19 -6.12
CA ASP A 96 -7.10 -3.46 -5.53
C ASP A 96 -7.15 -3.44 -3.99
N SER A 97 -6.73 -2.34 -3.33
CA SER A 97 -6.65 -2.26 -1.87
C SER A 97 -8.01 -2.19 -1.16
N ALA A 98 -9.08 -1.83 -1.86
CA ALA A 98 -10.43 -1.76 -1.31
C ALA A 98 -11.49 -1.88 -2.42
N SER A 99 -12.73 -2.15 -2.03
CA SER A 99 -13.85 -2.18 -2.99
C SER A 99 -13.95 -0.85 -3.77
N PRO A 100 -14.43 -0.87 -5.03
CA PRO A 100 -14.59 0.35 -5.82
C PRO A 100 -15.46 1.41 -5.12
N THR A 101 -16.50 0.99 -4.41
CA THR A 101 -17.42 1.86 -3.65
C THR A 101 -16.71 2.51 -2.46
N SER A 102 -16.01 1.72 -1.64
CA SER A 102 -15.24 2.23 -0.49
C SER A 102 -14.17 3.23 -0.94
N ARG A 103 -13.51 2.97 -2.07
CA ARG A 103 -12.53 3.91 -2.65
C ARG A 103 -13.18 5.21 -3.12
N ARG A 104 -14.36 5.15 -3.74
CA ARG A 104 -15.07 6.35 -4.20
C ARG A 104 -15.47 7.22 -3.01
N LEU A 105 -16.03 6.62 -1.96
CA LEU A 105 -16.39 7.32 -0.72
C LEU A 105 -15.15 7.93 -0.04
N LEU A 106 -14.08 7.15 0.10
CA LEU A 106 -12.81 7.63 0.63
C LEU A 106 -12.28 8.83 -0.17
N ARG A 107 -12.31 8.76 -1.50
CA ARG A 107 -11.87 9.88 -2.36
C ARG A 107 -12.71 11.13 -2.13
N ILE A 108 -14.03 11.02 -2.03
CA ILE A 108 -14.93 12.14 -1.75
C ILE A 108 -14.57 12.77 -0.40
N ARG A 109 -14.47 11.96 0.66
CA ARG A 109 -14.12 12.43 2.00
C ARG A 109 -12.74 13.09 2.09
N LEU A 110 -11.75 12.52 1.40
CA LEU A 110 -10.40 13.10 1.38
C LEU A 110 -10.33 14.41 0.60
N LEU A 111 -11.16 14.58 -0.44
CA LEU A 111 -11.28 15.84 -1.16
C LEU A 111 -12.01 16.90 -0.31
N GLU A 112 -13.05 16.52 0.43
CA GLU A 112 -13.73 17.40 1.39
C GLU A 112 -12.78 17.85 2.52
N ALA A 113 -11.95 16.93 3.03
CA ALA A 113 -10.99 17.20 4.10
C ALA A 113 -9.73 17.92 3.61
N MET A 114 -9.53 18.07 2.30
CA MET A 114 -8.42 18.84 1.77
C MET A 114 -8.74 20.33 1.97
N PRO A 115 -7.92 21.10 2.72
CA PRO A 115 -8.14 22.53 2.80
C PRO A 115 -8.06 23.09 1.38
N LEU A 116 -9.12 23.75 0.93
CA LEU A 116 -9.20 24.48 -0.34
C LEU A 116 -8.17 25.63 -0.31
N GLY A 117 -6.90 25.29 -0.44
CA GLY A 117 -5.75 26.17 -0.48
C GLY A 117 -5.24 26.27 -1.91
N ARG A 118 -5.94 27.10 -2.68
CA ARG A 118 -5.53 27.92 -3.84
C ARG A 118 -4.40 27.42 -4.77
N HIS A 119 -4.80 27.28 -6.04
CA HIS A 119 -4.10 27.53 -7.31
C HIS A 119 -2.74 26.87 -7.54
#